data_AF-A0A376E8U1-F1
#
_entry.id   AF-A0A376E8U1-F1
#
_cell.length_a   1.000
_cell.length_b   1.000
_cell.length_c   1.000
_cell.angle_alpha   90.00
_cell.angle_beta   90.00
_cell.angle_gamma   90.00
#
_symmetry.space_group_name_H-M   'P 1'
#
loop_
_entity.id
_entity.type
_entity.pdbx_description
1 polymer ?
#
loop_
_entity_poly.entity_id
_entity_poly.type
_entity_poly.pdbx_seq_one_letter_code
_entity_poly.pdbx_strand_id
1 'polypeptide(L)'
;MVAIFFLTLILSAYATEVIGIHALFGAFMAGAIMPENAKFRTLFIDKVEDVALVLLLPLFFVFTGLRTQIGLLNDGHLWMTAGFIILTAVTGKFIGSALTARFVGINWKESLTIGALMNTRGLMELIVLNIGYDLGVLSPEIFAMLVIMALFTTFMTGPALDFINFIFKSKKSDEEMHDGHDSKYRVLLSFDKPESGSTLLKLAHDFTNKMNGNKSITAMNIAPVDEMHAYDIDEYEDAQFKNVIETSHDLKLEVTTLFKASTDIQNDLAGISNKGNYDLLLIMLGKSMYEGSLLGRLLGFTTKIINPEKLLNTVKGKGNIFNNSPFDDFTLQILDKTQIPVGIMVEKDFKSADKVFVPIFNLSDFYLLEYAKRLINNNNSQIIILDAAGQIRHNIEVKELIRSIEQVAPNHITLYNEKKIEKEFLNSQDLMLVSSKSWKNLIDSKSLWLSDIPSTLIISNP
;
A
#
# COMPACT_ATOMS: atom_id res chain seq x y z
N MET A 1 -3.39 -25.21 -22.85
CA MET A 1 -3.39 -25.25 -21.36
C MET A 1 -4.76 -24.85 -20.82
N VAL A 2 -5.27 -23.65 -21.13
CA VAL A 2 -6.63 -23.19 -20.74
C VAL A 2 -7.74 -24.16 -21.12
N ALA A 3 -7.71 -24.74 -22.33
CA ALA A 3 -8.70 -25.73 -22.75
C ALA A 3 -8.75 -26.99 -21.86
N ILE A 4 -7.60 -27.43 -21.33
CA ILE A 4 -7.53 -28.62 -20.45
C ILE A 4 -8.18 -28.29 -19.10
N PHE A 5 -8.02 -27.06 -18.63
CA PHE A 5 -8.62 -26.57 -17.38
C PHE A 5 -10.13 -26.50 -17.47
N PHE A 6 -10.67 -25.90 -18.53
CA PHE A 6 -12.11 -25.90 -18.77
C PHE A 6 -12.66 -27.30 -18.99
N LEU A 7 -11.95 -28.15 -19.73
CA LEU A 7 -12.34 -29.54 -19.93
C LEU A 7 -12.46 -30.26 -18.58
N THR A 8 -11.50 -30.07 -17.68
CA THR A 8 -11.50 -30.70 -16.35
C THR A 8 -12.69 -30.22 -15.51
N LEU A 9 -12.96 -28.91 -15.49
CA LEU A 9 -14.10 -28.34 -14.78
C LEU A 9 -15.44 -28.86 -15.34
N ILE A 10 -15.60 -28.87 -16.66
CA ILE A 10 -16.82 -29.34 -17.33
C ILE A 10 -17.02 -30.84 -17.11
N LEU A 11 -15.95 -31.64 -17.22
CA LEU A 11 -16.04 -33.09 -17.02
C LEU A 11 -16.44 -33.42 -15.57
N SER A 12 -15.89 -32.70 -14.60
CA SER A 12 -16.23 -32.88 -13.18
C SER A 12 -17.66 -32.45 -12.87
N ALA A 13 -18.10 -31.29 -13.38
CA ALA A 13 -19.47 -30.82 -13.26
C ALA A 13 -20.48 -31.79 -13.91
N TYR A 14 -20.14 -32.30 -15.11
CA TYR A 14 -20.94 -33.29 -15.82
C TYR A 14 -21.04 -34.62 -15.05
N ALA A 15 -19.93 -35.10 -14.50
CA ALA A 15 -19.91 -36.33 -13.70
C ALA A 15 -20.80 -36.21 -12.47
N THR A 16 -20.80 -35.07 -11.76
CA THR A 16 -21.70 -34.86 -10.63
C THR A 16 -23.16 -34.82 -11.05
N GLU A 17 -23.47 -34.15 -12.16
CA GLU A 17 -24.85 -34.04 -12.68
C GLU A 17 -25.41 -35.42 -13.04
N VAL A 18 -24.60 -36.29 -13.64
CA VAL A 18 -24.99 -37.67 -13.97
C VAL A 18 -25.28 -38.52 -12.74
N ILE A 19 -24.62 -38.24 -11.61
CA ILE A 19 -24.84 -38.94 -10.33
C ILE A 19 -26.04 -38.34 -9.56
N GLY A 20 -26.70 -37.31 -10.11
CA GLY A 20 -27.85 -36.64 -9.51
C GLY A 20 -27.48 -35.59 -8.46
N ILE A 21 -26.21 -35.20 -8.39
CA ILE A 21 -25.73 -34.07 -7.59
C ILE A 21 -25.57 -32.87 -8.53
N HIS A 22 -25.97 -31.68 -8.08
CA HIS A 22 -25.92 -30.50 -8.94
C HIS A 22 -24.50 -30.18 -9.44
N ALA A 23 -24.37 -29.84 -10.72
CA ALA A 23 -23.12 -29.54 -11.44
C ALA A 23 -22.17 -28.57 -10.73
N LEU A 24 -22.69 -27.61 -9.95
CA LEU A 24 -21.91 -26.67 -9.14
C LEU A 24 -20.94 -27.39 -8.19
N PHE A 25 -21.38 -28.48 -7.57
CA PHE A 25 -20.54 -29.23 -6.64
C PHE A 25 -19.36 -29.90 -7.35
N GLY A 26 -19.53 -30.40 -8.58
CA GLY A 26 -18.44 -30.96 -9.36
C GLY A 26 -17.38 -29.91 -9.70
N ALA A 27 -17.81 -28.74 -10.17
CA ALA A 27 -16.89 -27.62 -10.42
C ALA A 27 -16.13 -27.20 -9.16
N PHE A 28 -16.81 -27.14 -8.00
CA PHE A 28 -16.19 -26.84 -6.72
C PHE A 28 -15.15 -27.89 -6.32
N MET A 29 -15.48 -29.18 -6.42
CA MET A 29 -14.56 -30.27 -6.08
C MET A 29 -13.32 -30.29 -6.97
N ALA A 30 -13.48 -30.02 -8.27
CA ALA A 30 -12.35 -29.88 -9.19
C ALA A 30 -11.41 -28.74 -8.78
N GLY A 31 -11.95 -27.62 -8.29
CA GLY A 31 -11.16 -26.53 -7.70
C GLY A 31 -10.49 -26.93 -6.38
N ALA A 32 -11.20 -27.62 -5.50
CA ALA A 32 -10.69 -28.04 -4.19
C ALA A 32 -9.54 -29.06 -4.27
N ILE A 33 -9.56 -29.95 -5.28
CA ILE A 33 -8.54 -30.99 -5.50
C ILE A 33 -7.30 -30.43 -6.23
N MET A 34 -7.29 -29.14 -6.57
CA MET A 34 -6.20 -28.52 -7.34
C MET A 34 -4.83 -28.63 -6.64
N PRO A 35 -3.75 -29.02 -7.37
CA PRO A 35 -2.41 -29.18 -6.78
C PRO A 35 -1.90 -27.94 -6.05
N GLU A 36 -1.08 -28.15 -5.02
CA GLU A 36 -0.49 -27.10 -4.17
C GLU A 36 0.61 -26.25 -4.85
N ASN A 37 0.97 -26.55 -6.10
CA ASN A 37 1.98 -25.76 -6.81
C ASN A 37 1.46 -24.34 -7.07
N ALA A 38 1.98 -23.37 -6.30
CA ALA A 38 1.56 -21.97 -6.34
C ALA A 38 1.60 -21.36 -7.75
N LYS A 39 2.68 -21.59 -8.51
CA LYS A 39 2.81 -21.06 -9.88
C LYS A 39 1.74 -21.61 -10.83
N PHE A 40 1.39 -22.89 -10.67
CA PHE A 40 0.34 -23.52 -11.48
C PHE A 40 -1.05 -23.00 -11.09
N ARG A 41 -1.30 -22.83 -9.78
CA ARG A 41 -2.56 -22.31 -9.25
C ARG A 41 -2.82 -20.87 -9.68
N THR A 42 -1.85 -19.97 -9.56
CA THR A 42 -2.01 -18.57 -9.98
C THR A 42 -2.29 -18.48 -11.49
N LEU A 43 -1.50 -19.16 -12.32
CA LEU A 43 -1.74 -19.21 -13.77
C LEU A 43 -3.11 -19.78 -14.14
N PHE A 44 -3.63 -20.73 -13.36
CA PHE A 44 -4.97 -21.28 -13.55
C PHE A 44 -6.04 -20.25 -13.21
N ILE A 45 -5.93 -19.64 -12.03
CA ILE A 45 -6.89 -18.66 -11.52
C ILE A 45 -7.00 -17.50 -12.51
N ASP A 46 -5.88 -16.87 -12.87
CA ASP A 46 -5.87 -15.72 -13.79
C ASP A 46 -6.61 -16.03 -15.10
N LYS A 47 -6.37 -17.20 -15.69
CA LYS A 47 -6.93 -17.57 -16.99
C LYS A 47 -8.41 -17.96 -16.93
N VAL A 48 -8.83 -18.61 -15.85
CA VAL A 48 -10.25 -18.97 -15.67
C VAL A 48 -11.06 -17.76 -15.24
N GLU A 49 -10.48 -16.90 -14.39
CA GLU A 49 -11.08 -15.66 -13.92
C GLU A 49 -11.33 -14.67 -15.07
N ASP A 50 -10.34 -14.46 -15.95
CA ASP A 50 -10.47 -13.62 -17.15
C ASP A 50 -11.74 -14.01 -17.96
N VAL A 51 -11.91 -15.31 -18.23
CA VAL A 51 -13.05 -15.82 -19.01
C VAL A 51 -14.34 -15.76 -18.20
N ALA A 52 -14.28 -16.07 -16.90
CA ALA A 52 -15.44 -16.06 -16.03
C ALA A 52 -16.02 -14.66 -15.89
N LEU A 53 -15.19 -13.65 -15.61
CA LEU A 53 -15.62 -12.27 -15.38
C LEU A 53 -16.03 -11.56 -16.67
N VAL A 54 -15.31 -11.78 -17.78
CA VAL A 54 -15.57 -11.07 -19.04
C VAL A 54 -16.73 -11.69 -19.82
N LEU A 55 -16.91 -13.01 -19.75
CA LEU A 55 -17.87 -13.73 -20.61
C LEU A 55 -18.96 -14.45 -19.83
N LEU A 56 -18.61 -15.37 -18.91
CA LEU A 56 -19.60 -16.25 -18.28
C LEU A 56 -20.54 -15.52 -17.31
N LEU A 57 -19.99 -14.62 -16.50
CA LEU A 57 -20.74 -13.89 -15.49
C LEU A 57 -21.74 -12.89 -16.11
N PRO A 58 -21.37 -12.06 -17.10
CA PRO A 58 -22.33 -11.24 -17.83
C PRO A 58 -23.42 -12.08 -18.52
N LEU A 59 -23.05 -13.20 -19.15
CA LEU A 59 -24.00 -14.10 -19.80
C LEU A 59 -24.99 -14.71 -18.78
N PHE A 60 -24.51 -15.11 -17.61
CA PHE A 60 -25.34 -15.62 -16.51
C PHE A 60 -26.36 -14.58 -16.03
N PHE A 61 -25.94 -13.32 -15.87
CA PHE A 61 -26.86 -12.25 -15.47
C PHE A 61 -27.86 -11.91 -16.57
N VAL A 62 -27.46 -11.91 -17.84
CA VAL A 62 -28.38 -11.73 -18.97
C VAL A 62 -29.40 -12.86 -19.01
N PHE A 63 -28.97 -14.11 -18.88
CA PHE A 63 -29.84 -15.27 -18.87
C PHE A 63 -30.87 -15.22 -17.72
N THR A 64 -30.40 -14.94 -16.51
CA THR A 64 -31.28 -14.81 -15.33
C THR A 64 -32.23 -13.62 -15.48
N GLY A 65 -31.76 -12.50 -15.99
CA GLY A 65 -32.57 -11.30 -16.25
C GLY A 65 -33.67 -11.52 -17.27
N LEU A 66 -33.37 -12.19 -18.39
CA LEU A 66 -34.35 -12.52 -19.43
C LEU A 66 -35.45 -13.48 -18.93
N ARG A 67 -35.12 -14.38 -18.00
CA ARG A 67 -36.09 -15.26 -17.32
C ARG A 67 -36.94 -14.53 -16.30
N THR A 68 -36.50 -13.36 -15.83
CA THR A 68 -37.20 -12.59 -14.79
C THR A 68 -38.34 -11.78 -15.40
N GLN A 69 -39.54 -12.33 -15.36
CA GLN A 69 -40.74 -11.70 -15.93
C GLN A 69 -41.38 -10.72 -14.94
N ILE A 70 -40.76 -9.54 -14.76
CA ILE A 70 -41.27 -8.49 -13.86
C ILE A 70 -42.69 -8.05 -14.24
N GLY A 71 -43.04 -8.13 -15.53
CA GLY A 71 -44.39 -7.82 -16.04
C GLY A 71 -45.50 -8.75 -15.56
N LEU A 72 -45.19 -9.83 -14.82
CA LEU A 72 -46.20 -10.63 -14.13
C LEU A 72 -46.67 -9.98 -12.81
N LEU A 73 -45.90 -9.04 -12.26
CA LEU A 73 -46.21 -8.33 -11.01
C LEU A 73 -47.12 -7.12 -11.27
N ASN A 74 -48.26 -7.33 -11.94
CA ASN A 74 -49.18 -6.24 -12.30
C ASN A 74 -50.17 -5.87 -11.19
N ASP A 75 -50.35 -6.73 -10.19
CA ASP A 75 -51.26 -6.50 -9.09
C ASP A 75 -50.56 -5.89 -7.87
N GLY A 76 -51.20 -4.91 -7.22
CA GLY A 76 -50.66 -4.28 -6.01
C GLY A 76 -50.40 -5.26 -4.86
N HIS A 77 -51.17 -6.36 -4.79
CA HIS A 77 -50.96 -7.43 -3.81
C HIS A 77 -49.63 -8.19 -4.02
N LEU A 78 -49.20 -8.37 -5.27
CA LEU A 78 -47.95 -9.04 -5.61
C LEU A 78 -46.74 -8.18 -5.19
N TRP A 79 -46.82 -6.86 -5.40
CA TRP A 79 -45.82 -5.92 -4.90
C TRP A 79 -45.78 -5.84 -3.37
N MET A 80 -46.93 -5.93 -2.70
CA MET A 80 -46.99 -5.99 -1.24
C MET A 80 -46.29 -7.26 -0.71
N THR A 81 -46.56 -8.41 -1.33
CA THR A 81 -45.88 -9.67 -1.01
C THR A 81 -44.37 -9.57 -1.24
N ALA A 82 -43.93 -8.99 -2.37
CA ALA A 82 -42.51 -8.76 -2.65
C ALA A 82 -41.86 -7.86 -1.57
N GLY A 83 -42.55 -6.80 -1.15
CA GLY A 83 -42.10 -5.92 -0.07
C GLY A 83 -41.95 -6.67 1.26
N PHE A 84 -42.89 -7.54 1.61
CA PHE A 84 -42.77 -8.38 2.82
C PHE A 84 -41.59 -9.36 2.75
N ILE A 85 -41.33 -9.95 1.58
CA ILE A 85 -40.17 -10.83 1.37
C ILE A 85 -38.88 -10.04 1.58
N ILE A 86 -38.76 -8.85 0.98
CA ILE A 86 -37.60 -7.97 1.15
C ILE A 86 -37.42 -7.58 2.62
N LEU A 87 -38.49 -7.13 3.27
CA LEU A 87 -38.44 -6.72 4.67
C LEU A 87 -37.98 -7.87 5.58
N THR A 88 -38.55 -9.06 5.40
CA THR A 88 -38.20 -10.25 6.17
C THR A 88 -36.75 -10.68 5.90
N ALA A 89 -36.32 -10.64 4.64
CA ALA A 89 -34.96 -10.94 4.23
C ALA A 89 -33.94 -10.00 4.88
N VAL A 90 -34.18 -8.69 4.78
CA VAL A 90 -33.28 -7.66 5.33
C VAL A 90 -33.25 -7.76 6.84
N THR A 91 -34.40 -7.75 7.51
CA THR A 91 -34.46 -7.77 8.98
C THR A 91 -33.89 -9.07 9.54
N GLY A 92 -34.26 -10.23 9.00
CA GLY A 92 -33.80 -11.52 9.48
C GLY A 92 -32.28 -11.68 9.38
N LYS A 93 -31.70 -11.36 8.21
CA LYS A 93 -30.24 -11.47 8.03
C LYS A 93 -29.47 -10.38 8.73
N PHE A 94 -29.89 -9.12 8.60
CA PHE A 94 -29.20 -7.98 9.20
C PHE A 94 -29.19 -8.07 10.73
N ILE A 95 -30.38 -8.20 11.34
CA ILE A 95 -30.51 -8.22 12.79
C ILE A 95 -29.93 -9.52 13.35
N GLY A 96 -30.20 -10.66 12.72
CA GLY A 96 -29.70 -11.96 13.17
C GLY A 96 -28.17 -12.03 13.22
N SER A 97 -27.49 -11.59 12.16
CA SER A 97 -26.03 -11.60 12.12
C SER A 97 -25.40 -10.49 12.98
N ALA A 98 -25.99 -9.28 13.03
CA ALA A 98 -25.49 -8.21 13.90
C ALA A 98 -25.61 -8.57 15.39
N LEU A 99 -26.74 -9.17 15.81
CA LEU A 99 -26.91 -9.64 17.18
C LEU A 99 -25.94 -10.77 17.51
N THR A 100 -25.76 -11.73 16.59
CA THR A 100 -24.83 -12.85 16.80
C THR A 100 -23.40 -12.36 16.92
N ALA A 101 -22.95 -11.47 16.03
CA ALA A 101 -21.64 -10.82 16.11
C ALA A 101 -21.45 -10.11 17.46
N ARG A 102 -22.51 -9.44 17.94
CA ARG A 102 -22.49 -8.77 19.23
C ARG A 102 -22.36 -9.76 20.40
N PHE A 103 -23.04 -10.90 20.36
CA PHE A 103 -22.93 -11.95 21.37
C PHE A 103 -21.53 -12.58 21.42
N VAL A 104 -20.80 -12.58 20.30
CA VAL A 104 -19.42 -13.08 20.21
C VAL A 104 -18.39 -12.03 20.68
N GLY A 105 -18.84 -10.83 21.11
CA GLY A 105 -17.99 -9.79 21.69
C GLY A 105 -17.52 -8.70 20.73
N ILE A 106 -18.00 -8.71 19.48
CA ILE A 106 -17.65 -7.71 18.45
C ILE A 106 -18.30 -6.35 18.79
N ASN A 107 -17.64 -5.25 18.41
CA ASN A 107 -18.14 -3.89 18.64
C ASN A 107 -19.40 -3.60 17.82
N TRP A 108 -20.22 -2.63 18.26
CA TRP A 108 -21.49 -2.31 17.59
C TRP A 108 -21.34 -1.89 16.12
N LYS A 109 -20.31 -1.09 15.81
CA LYS A 109 -20.01 -0.69 14.43
C LYS A 109 -19.70 -1.91 13.56
N GLU A 110 -18.75 -2.72 13.98
CA GLU A 110 -18.35 -3.95 13.27
C GLU A 110 -19.49 -4.96 13.17
N SER A 111 -20.29 -5.12 14.21
CA SER A 111 -21.46 -6.00 14.23
C SER A 111 -22.52 -5.57 13.21
N LEU A 112 -22.79 -4.26 13.11
CA LEU A 112 -23.73 -3.72 12.12
C LEU A 112 -23.14 -3.78 10.70
N THR A 113 -21.83 -3.58 10.55
CA THR A 113 -21.12 -3.76 9.28
C THR A 113 -21.21 -5.21 8.80
N ILE A 114 -20.99 -6.18 9.67
CA ILE A 114 -21.21 -7.62 9.37
C ILE A 114 -22.68 -7.83 8.98
N GLY A 115 -23.62 -7.25 9.73
CA GLY A 115 -25.04 -7.26 9.42
C GLY A 115 -25.38 -6.77 8.00
N ALA A 116 -24.80 -5.65 7.60
CA ALA A 116 -24.95 -5.09 6.27
C ALA A 116 -24.33 -6.00 5.20
N LEU A 117 -23.11 -6.50 5.42
CA LEU A 117 -22.39 -7.35 4.48
C LEU A 117 -23.11 -8.69 4.24
N MET A 118 -23.81 -9.24 5.24
CA MET A 118 -24.61 -10.47 5.08
C MET A 118 -25.82 -10.31 4.15
N ASN A 119 -26.22 -9.06 3.84
CA ASN A 119 -27.25 -8.76 2.83
C ASN A 119 -26.70 -8.67 1.40
N THR A 120 -25.38 -8.67 1.22
CA THR A 120 -24.81 -8.84 -0.12
C THR A 120 -25.24 -10.20 -0.65
N ARG A 121 -26.08 -10.18 -1.69
CA ARG A 121 -26.50 -11.38 -2.39
C ARG A 121 -25.67 -11.49 -3.65
N GLY A 122 -25.05 -12.65 -3.80
CA GLY A 122 -24.13 -12.94 -4.88
C GLY A 122 -24.73 -13.87 -5.92
N LEU A 123 -23.82 -14.44 -6.70
CA LEU A 123 -24.11 -15.40 -7.76
C LEU A 123 -24.80 -16.67 -7.24
N MET A 124 -24.36 -17.16 -6.08
CA MET A 124 -24.83 -18.43 -5.49
C MET A 124 -26.34 -18.48 -5.32
N GLU A 125 -26.94 -17.37 -4.90
CA GLU A 125 -28.38 -17.35 -4.69
C GLU A 125 -29.16 -17.39 -6.00
N LEU A 126 -28.77 -16.58 -6.98
CA LEU A 126 -29.40 -16.59 -8.30
C LEU A 126 -29.27 -17.97 -8.96
N ILE A 127 -28.17 -18.68 -8.72
CA ILE A 127 -28.01 -20.07 -9.15
C ILE A 127 -29.10 -20.95 -8.50
N VAL A 128 -29.24 -20.89 -7.17
CA VAL A 128 -30.28 -21.66 -6.44
C VAL A 128 -31.70 -21.30 -6.91
N LEU A 129 -31.98 -20.03 -7.17
CA LEU A 129 -33.28 -19.59 -7.70
C LEU A 129 -33.56 -20.16 -9.09
N ASN A 130 -32.57 -20.14 -9.99
CA ASN A 130 -32.72 -20.73 -11.32
C ASN A 130 -32.98 -22.24 -11.23
N ILE A 131 -32.25 -22.94 -10.38
CA ILE A 131 -32.47 -24.38 -10.14
C ILE A 131 -33.88 -24.64 -9.60
N GLY A 132 -34.30 -23.88 -8.58
CA GLY A 132 -35.63 -24.02 -7.99
C GLY A 132 -36.75 -23.71 -8.99
N TYR A 133 -36.52 -22.77 -9.89
CA TYR A 133 -37.44 -22.44 -10.99
C TYR A 133 -37.49 -23.56 -12.04
N ASP A 134 -36.33 -24.08 -12.47
CA ASP A 134 -36.24 -25.16 -13.46
C ASP A 134 -36.84 -26.48 -12.93
N LEU A 135 -36.73 -26.73 -11.61
CA LEU A 135 -37.40 -27.86 -10.94
C LEU A 135 -38.91 -27.65 -10.74
N GLY A 136 -39.46 -26.48 -11.09
CA GLY A 136 -40.87 -26.15 -10.93
C GLY A 136 -41.31 -25.90 -9.48
N VAL A 137 -40.36 -25.75 -8.55
CA VAL A 137 -40.63 -25.46 -7.13
C VAL A 137 -41.05 -24.00 -6.95
N LEU A 138 -40.48 -23.09 -7.74
CA LEU A 138 -40.80 -21.67 -7.72
C LEU A 138 -41.70 -21.31 -8.90
N SER A 139 -42.83 -20.65 -8.63
CA SER A 139 -43.65 -20.07 -9.69
C SER A 139 -42.92 -18.87 -10.34
N PRO A 140 -43.28 -18.49 -11.58
CA PRO A 140 -42.69 -17.33 -12.26
C PRO A 140 -42.78 -16.02 -11.46
N GLU A 141 -43.88 -15.81 -10.75
CA GLU A 141 -44.11 -14.64 -9.90
C GLU A 141 -43.17 -14.66 -8.69
N ILE A 142 -43.07 -15.79 -7.99
CA ILE A 142 -42.19 -15.92 -6.82
C ILE A 142 -40.72 -15.81 -7.23
N PHE A 143 -40.33 -16.42 -8.36
CA PHE A 143 -38.99 -16.27 -8.92
C PHE A 143 -38.68 -14.79 -9.19
N ALA A 144 -39.58 -14.06 -9.84
CA ALA A 144 -39.41 -12.63 -10.09
C ALA A 144 -39.28 -11.81 -8.79
N MET A 145 -40.11 -12.09 -7.78
CA MET A 145 -40.02 -11.42 -6.47
C MET A 145 -38.68 -11.68 -5.77
N LEU A 146 -38.18 -12.92 -5.81
CA LEU A 146 -36.92 -13.31 -5.18
C LEU A 146 -35.71 -12.71 -5.92
N VAL A 147 -35.74 -12.62 -7.25
CA VAL A 147 -34.70 -11.92 -8.03
C VAL A 147 -34.70 -10.42 -7.73
N ILE A 148 -35.86 -9.77 -7.68
CA ILE A 148 -35.98 -8.34 -7.30
C ILE A 148 -35.44 -8.13 -5.89
N MET A 149 -35.80 -9.00 -4.95
CA MET A 149 -35.28 -8.95 -3.59
C MET A 149 -33.75 -9.10 -3.57
N ALA A 150 -33.20 -10.03 -4.35
CA ALA A 150 -31.75 -10.24 -4.41
C ALA A 150 -30.99 -8.99 -4.89
N LEU A 151 -31.48 -8.36 -5.96
CA LEU A 151 -30.92 -7.11 -6.47
C LEU A 151 -31.07 -5.96 -5.48
N PHE A 152 -32.24 -5.85 -4.85
CA PHE A 152 -32.54 -4.79 -3.90
C PHE A 152 -31.63 -4.85 -2.67
N THR A 153 -31.46 -6.02 -2.04
CA THR A 153 -30.62 -6.12 -0.84
C THR A 153 -29.15 -5.89 -1.15
N THR A 154 -28.66 -6.32 -2.32
CA THR A 154 -27.30 -6.04 -2.77
C THR A 154 -27.09 -4.54 -3.01
N PHE A 155 -28.00 -3.89 -3.72
CA PHE A 155 -27.93 -2.45 -3.94
C PHE A 155 -28.01 -1.65 -2.63
N MET A 156 -28.88 -2.08 -1.69
CA MET A 156 -29.03 -1.47 -0.37
C MET A 156 -27.77 -1.56 0.48
N THR A 157 -26.92 -2.57 0.27
CA THR A 157 -25.77 -2.83 1.13
C THR A 157 -24.74 -1.69 1.10
N GLY A 158 -24.45 -1.11 -0.07
CA GLY A 158 -23.52 0.02 -0.19
C GLY A 158 -23.96 1.23 0.64
N PRO A 159 -25.14 1.80 0.39
CA PRO A 159 -25.69 2.90 1.19
C PRO A 159 -25.84 2.56 2.68
N ALA A 160 -26.17 1.31 3.03
CA ALA A 160 -26.25 0.89 4.42
C ALA A 160 -24.88 0.95 5.12
N LEU A 161 -23.81 0.53 4.44
CA LEU A 161 -22.44 0.65 4.94
C LEU A 161 -22.02 2.11 5.10
N ASP A 162 -22.33 2.96 4.11
CA ASP A 162 -22.06 4.40 4.20
C ASP A 162 -22.81 5.05 5.36
N PHE A 163 -24.07 4.65 5.57
CA PHE A 163 -24.90 5.13 6.66
C PHE A 163 -24.39 4.65 8.03
N ILE A 164 -23.95 3.39 8.15
CA ILE A 164 -23.30 2.88 9.36
C ILE A 164 -22.01 3.66 9.63
N ASN A 165 -21.18 3.87 8.60
CA ASN A 165 -19.96 4.67 8.73
C ASN A 165 -20.26 6.13 9.11
N PHE A 166 -21.37 6.69 8.64
CA PHE A 166 -21.84 8.02 9.00
C PHE A 166 -22.40 8.10 10.44
N ILE A 167 -23.22 7.15 10.87
CA ILE A 167 -23.79 7.10 12.23
C ILE A 167 -22.71 6.84 13.27
N PHE A 168 -21.80 5.91 12.98
CA PHE A 168 -20.66 5.58 13.83
C PHE A 168 -19.45 6.45 13.49
N LYS A 169 -19.67 7.61 12.86
CA LYS A 169 -18.67 8.65 12.67
C LYS A 169 -18.42 9.37 14.00
N SER A 170 -17.72 8.66 14.89
CA SER A 170 -16.65 9.14 15.77
C SER A 170 -16.59 8.31 17.07
N LYS A 171 -15.35 8.14 17.56
CA LYS A 171 -14.93 7.76 18.93
C LYS A 171 -14.41 6.33 19.20
N LYS A 172 -13.83 5.65 18.20
CA LYS A 172 -12.72 4.70 18.41
C LYS A 172 -11.95 4.34 17.13
N SER A 173 -11.36 5.36 16.54
CA SER A 173 -10.11 5.33 15.75
C SER A 173 -9.59 6.78 15.64
N ASP A 174 -9.78 7.54 16.73
CA ASP A 174 -9.47 8.97 16.92
C ASP A 174 -8.78 9.16 18.30
N GLU A 175 -8.05 8.15 18.76
CA GLU A 175 -6.98 8.30 19.76
C GLU A 175 -5.69 8.15 18.95
N GLU A 176 -5.02 9.15 18.37
CA GLU A 176 -5.03 10.61 18.52
C GLU A 176 -5.14 11.27 17.14
N MET A 177 -6.25 11.97 16.86
CA MET A 177 -6.26 13.02 15.84
C MET A 177 -6.90 14.25 16.48
N HIS A 178 -6.13 14.86 17.38
CA HIS A 178 -6.44 16.17 17.88
C HIS A 178 -6.45 17.15 16.70
N ASP A 179 -7.65 17.63 16.36
CA ASP A 179 -7.90 18.83 15.58
C ASP A 179 -7.72 20.07 16.47
N GLY A 180 -6.58 20.10 17.15
CA GLY A 180 -5.93 21.30 17.63
C GLY A 180 -4.60 21.38 16.88
N HIS A 181 -4.06 22.57 16.69
CA HIS A 181 -2.65 22.73 16.35
C HIS A 181 -1.78 22.05 17.43
N ASP A 182 -1.60 20.74 17.35
CA ASP A 182 -0.58 20.01 18.06
C ASP A 182 0.59 19.94 17.09
N SER A 183 1.59 20.78 17.33
CA SER A 183 2.79 20.98 16.50
C SER A 183 3.72 19.76 16.49
N LYS A 184 3.17 18.54 16.56
CA LYS A 184 3.90 17.28 16.57
C LYS A 184 4.39 16.99 15.15
N TYR A 185 5.70 16.82 15.01
CA TYR A 185 6.30 16.39 13.76
C TYR A 185 6.08 14.88 13.57
N ARG A 186 5.39 14.50 12.49
CA ARG A 186 4.93 13.14 12.24
C ARG A 186 5.76 12.47 11.16
N VAL A 187 6.39 11.34 11.46
CA VAL A 187 7.20 10.56 10.52
C VAL A 187 6.55 9.21 10.27
N LEU A 188 6.31 8.87 9.01
CA LEU A 188 5.86 7.55 8.58
C LEU A 188 7.05 6.77 8.04
N LEU A 189 7.27 5.55 8.53
CA LEU A 189 8.28 4.62 8.03
C LEU A 189 7.55 3.51 7.28
N SER A 190 7.92 3.23 6.03
CA SER A 190 7.42 2.06 5.30
C SER A 190 8.55 1.12 4.95
N PHE A 191 8.42 -0.15 5.33
CA PHE A 191 9.45 -1.16 5.15
C PHE A 191 8.85 -2.52 4.75
N ASP A 192 9.62 -3.28 3.97
CA ASP A 192 9.30 -4.63 3.50
C ASP A 192 9.97 -5.73 4.35
N LYS A 193 11.01 -5.38 5.10
CA LYS A 193 11.82 -6.29 5.92
C LYS A 193 12.06 -5.75 7.33
N PRO A 194 12.19 -6.63 8.35
CA PRO A 194 12.43 -6.19 9.73
C PRO A 194 13.66 -5.30 9.88
N GLU A 195 14.77 -5.63 9.20
CA GLU A 195 16.03 -4.85 9.28
C GLU A 195 15.87 -3.46 8.68
N SER A 196 15.07 -3.34 7.62
CA SER A 196 14.76 -2.04 7.01
C SER A 196 13.97 -1.15 7.96
N GLY A 197 12.99 -1.72 8.67
CA GLY A 197 12.23 -1.00 9.68
C GLY A 197 13.11 -0.43 10.79
N SER A 198 14.06 -1.20 11.32
CA SER A 198 14.98 -0.72 12.37
C SER A 198 15.94 0.36 11.89
N THR A 199 16.47 0.24 10.66
CA THR A 199 17.33 1.27 10.05
C THR A 199 16.57 2.58 9.84
N LEU A 200 15.35 2.53 9.31
CA LEU A 200 14.50 3.72 9.15
C LEU A 200 14.11 4.34 10.50
N LEU A 201 13.89 3.52 11.53
CA LEU A 201 13.57 3.99 12.88
C LEU A 201 14.75 4.74 13.52
N LYS A 202 15.98 4.25 13.36
CA LYS A 202 17.20 4.97 13.81
C LYS A 202 17.32 6.32 13.12
N LEU A 203 17.11 6.37 11.81
CA LEU A 203 17.13 7.63 11.07
C LEU A 203 16.03 8.61 11.53
N ALA A 204 14.81 8.11 11.74
CA ALA A 204 13.72 8.92 12.27
C ALA A 204 14.00 9.42 13.69
N HIS A 205 14.66 8.61 14.52
CA HIS A 205 15.14 9.01 15.83
C HIS A 205 16.15 10.16 15.71
N ASP A 206 17.15 10.06 14.83
CA ASP A 206 18.14 11.14 14.62
C ASP A 206 17.48 12.47 14.20
N PHE A 207 16.39 12.40 13.43
CA PHE A 207 15.63 13.60 13.05
C PHE A 207 14.76 14.20 14.17
N THR A 208 14.42 13.43 15.21
CA THR A 208 13.34 13.80 16.14
C THR A 208 13.68 13.62 17.61
N ASN A 209 14.85 13.10 17.97
CA ASN A 209 15.20 12.64 19.32
C ASN A 209 14.78 13.65 20.42
N LYS A 210 15.16 14.93 20.29
CA LYS A 210 14.91 15.98 21.29
C LYS A 210 13.55 16.69 21.18
N MET A 211 12.65 16.25 20.29
CA MET A 211 11.29 16.79 20.15
C MET A 211 10.36 16.20 21.22
N ASN A 212 10.67 16.43 22.50
CA ASN A 212 9.98 15.85 23.68
C ASN A 212 8.45 16.06 23.62
N GLY A 213 7.69 15.01 23.31
CA GLY A 213 6.23 15.06 23.18
C GLY A 213 5.71 15.74 21.90
N ASN A 214 6.59 16.38 21.12
CA ASN A 214 6.27 17.09 19.88
C ASN A 214 6.65 16.25 18.64
N LYS A 215 6.55 14.93 18.74
CA LYS A 215 6.79 13.99 17.64
C LYS A 215 5.83 12.82 17.70
N SER A 216 5.58 12.22 16.54
CA SER A 216 4.94 10.91 16.42
C SER A 216 5.63 10.12 15.32
N ILE A 217 5.89 8.84 15.56
CA ILE A 217 6.53 7.96 14.58
C ILE A 217 5.62 6.75 14.39
N THR A 218 5.25 6.51 13.13
CA THR A 218 4.46 5.35 12.73
C THR A 218 5.32 4.46 11.85
N ALA A 219 5.49 3.21 12.25
CA ALA A 219 6.15 2.17 11.49
C ALA A 219 5.09 1.33 10.77
N MET A 220 5.19 1.21 9.45
CA MET A 220 4.20 0.57 8.61
C MET A 220 4.83 -0.55 7.78
N ASN A 221 4.13 -1.69 7.75
CA ASN A 221 4.41 -2.78 6.82
C ASN A 221 3.15 -3.06 5.99
N ILE A 222 3.31 -3.16 4.67
CA ILE A 222 2.24 -3.57 3.76
C ILE A 222 2.62 -4.92 3.15
N ALA A 223 1.89 -5.96 3.52
CA ALA A 223 2.11 -7.30 3.03
C ALA A 223 1.30 -7.56 1.75
N PRO A 224 1.92 -8.14 0.69
CA PRO A 224 1.19 -8.56 -0.49
C PRO A 224 0.23 -9.71 -0.16
N VAL A 225 -1.03 -9.61 -0.58
CA VAL A 225 -2.06 -10.63 -0.30
C VAL A 225 -1.74 -11.98 -0.94
N ASP A 226 -0.99 -12.00 -2.05
CA ASP A 226 -0.62 -13.23 -2.78
C ASP A 226 0.33 -14.15 -1.99
N GLU A 227 0.99 -13.62 -0.94
CA GLU A 227 1.97 -14.35 -0.13
C GLU A 227 1.38 -14.88 1.19
N MET A 228 0.11 -14.60 1.50
CA MET A 228 -0.45 -14.90 2.82
C MET A 228 -1.55 -15.96 2.81
N HIS A 229 -1.34 -17.02 3.60
CA HIS A 229 -2.43 -17.85 4.11
C HIS A 229 -3.02 -17.19 5.36
N ALA A 230 -4.35 -17.18 5.49
CA ALA A 230 -5.07 -16.48 6.57
C ALA A 230 -4.73 -16.96 8.01
N TYR A 231 -3.99 -18.06 8.14
CA TYR A 231 -3.59 -18.63 9.44
C TYR A 231 -2.28 -18.06 10.00
N ASP A 232 -1.49 -17.34 9.18
CA ASP A 232 -0.13 -16.90 9.52
C ASP A 232 0.04 -15.37 9.58
N ILE A 233 -1.05 -14.60 9.51
CA ILE A 233 -0.99 -13.12 9.42
C ILE A 233 -0.41 -12.51 10.70
N ASP A 234 -0.85 -12.95 11.87
CA ASP A 234 -0.37 -12.43 13.16
C ASP A 234 1.12 -12.77 13.37
N GLU A 235 1.54 -14.00 13.01
CA GLU A 235 2.94 -14.41 13.10
C GLU A 235 3.84 -13.65 12.11
N TYR A 236 3.33 -13.38 10.91
CA TYR A 236 4.01 -12.55 9.93
C TYR A 236 4.15 -11.10 10.42
N GLU A 237 3.07 -10.50 10.93
CA GLU A 237 3.09 -9.15 11.50
C GLU A 237 4.12 -9.05 12.63
N ASP A 238 4.05 -9.95 13.61
CA ASP A 238 4.99 -10.00 14.74
C ASP A 238 6.45 -10.13 14.25
N ALA A 239 6.69 -11.00 13.26
CA ALA A 239 8.01 -11.17 12.67
C ALA A 239 8.52 -9.90 11.97
N GLN A 240 7.66 -9.19 11.24
CA GLN A 240 8.01 -7.94 10.55
C GLN A 240 8.36 -6.82 11.53
N PHE A 241 7.60 -6.68 12.62
CA PHE A 241 7.80 -5.59 13.57
C PHE A 241 8.83 -5.88 14.66
N LYS A 242 9.28 -7.12 14.82
CA LYS A 242 10.25 -7.52 15.87
C LYS A 242 11.44 -6.56 16.00
N ASN A 243 12.18 -6.32 14.92
CA ASN A 243 13.37 -5.46 14.94
C ASN A 243 13.03 -3.99 15.23
N VAL A 244 11.86 -3.51 14.78
CA VAL A 244 11.37 -2.16 15.05
C VAL A 244 11.07 -2.00 16.53
N ILE A 245 10.37 -2.97 17.13
CA ILE A 245 10.01 -2.97 18.55
C ILE A 245 11.28 -3.04 19.42
N GLU A 246 12.19 -3.97 19.13
CA GLU A 246 13.49 -4.08 19.83
C GLU A 246 14.28 -2.75 19.76
N THR A 247 14.40 -2.17 18.57
CA THR A 247 15.10 -0.89 18.37
C THR A 247 14.38 0.26 19.07
N SER A 248 13.05 0.26 19.13
CA SER A 248 12.27 1.29 19.83
C SER A 248 12.52 1.26 21.33
N HIS A 249 12.68 0.08 21.93
CA HIS A 249 13.04 -0.07 23.34
C HIS A 249 14.46 0.41 23.61
N ASP A 250 15.43 0.05 22.76
CA ASP A 250 16.82 0.51 22.87
C ASP A 250 16.93 2.03 22.80
N LEU A 251 16.14 2.66 21.92
CA LEU A 251 16.09 4.10 21.72
C LEU A 251 15.14 4.84 22.68
N LYS A 252 14.41 4.11 23.54
CA LYS A 252 13.36 4.65 24.44
C LYS A 252 12.36 5.54 23.69
N LEU A 253 11.88 5.03 22.56
CA LEU A 253 11.04 5.74 21.61
C LEU A 253 9.69 5.04 21.50
N GLU A 254 8.60 5.79 21.66
CA GLU A 254 7.27 5.27 21.36
C GLU A 254 7.04 5.25 19.85
N VAL A 255 6.63 4.09 19.33
CA VAL A 255 6.38 3.85 17.90
C VAL A 255 5.01 3.22 17.75
N THR A 256 4.19 3.80 16.89
CA THR A 256 2.91 3.19 16.48
C THR A 256 3.16 2.21 15.35
N THR A 257 2.71 0.96 15.46
CA THR A 257 2.80 -0.01 14.36
C THR A 257 1.51 0.00 13.52
N LEU A 258 1.65 -0.18 12.21
CA LEU A 258 0.54 -0.27 11.28
C LEU A 258 0.79 -1.38 10.28
N PHE A 259 0.03 -2.46 10.39
CA PHE A 259 0.06 -3.56 9.43
C PHE A 259 -1.10 -3.47 8.44
N LYS A 260 -0.85 -3.76 7.17
CA LYS A 260 -1.90 -3.83 6.14
C LYS A 260 -1.62 -4.91 5.11
N ALA A 261 -2.58 -5.81 4.89
CA ALA A 261 -2.60 -6.67 3.71
C ALA A 261 -3.12 -5.88 2.50
N SER A 262 -2.40 -5.90 1.38
CA SER A 262 -2.82 -5.17 0.17
C SER A 262 -2.50 -5.90 -1.12
N THR A 263 -3.38 -5.75 -2.12
CA THR A 263 -3.12 -6.11 -3.52
C THR A 263 -2.52 -4.94 -4.31
N ASP A 264 -2.49 -3.73 -3.73
CA ASP A 264 -2.03 -2.50 -4.35
C ASP A 264 -1.26 -1.64 -3.32
N ILE A 265 -0.04 -2.10 -3.03
CA ILE A 265 0.84 -1.53 -2.01
C ILE A 265 1.11 -0.05 -2.26
N GLN A 266 1.31 0.34 -3.52
CA GLN A 266 1.72 1.69 -3.89
C GLN A 266 0.59 2.69 -3.64
N ASN A 267 -0.64 2.38 -4.06
CA ASN A 267 -1.78 3.27 -3.82
C ASN A 267 -2.14 3.33 -2.33
N ASP A 268 -2.01 2.22 -1.61
CA ASP A 268 -2.27 2.18 -0.18
C ASP A 268 -1.25 3.00 0.62
N LEU A 269 0.05 2.85 0.33
CA LEU A 269 1.09 3.62 0.99
C LEU A 269 0.93 5.12 0.71
N ALA A 270 0.73 5.51 -0.55
CA ALA A 270 0.50 6.91 -0.91
C ALA A 270 -0.78 7.45 -0.26
N GLY A 271 -1.85 6.67 -0.24
CA GLY A 271 -3.12 7.02 0.38
C GLY A 271 -3.01 7.25 1.89
N ILE A 272 -2.26 6.42 2.60
CA ILE A 272 -2.01 6.55 4.04
C ILE A 272 -1.09 7.73 4.33
N SER A 273 -0.02 7.89 3.54
CA SER A 273 0.91 9.02 3.66
C SER A 273 0.19 10.35 3.50
N ASN A 274 -0.65 10.48 2.47
CA ASN A 274 -1.34 11.73 2.14
C ASN A 274 -2.48 12.07 3.12
N LYS A 275 -3.13 11.06 3.72
CA LYS A 275 -4.27 11.27 4.64
C LYS A 275 -3.85 11.35 6.12
N GLY A 276 -2.68 10.85 6.49
CA GLY A 276 -2.23 10.74 7.87
C GLY A 276 -1.63 12.01 8.48
N ASN A 277 -1.62 13.13 7.75
CA ASN A 277 -0.95 14.38 8.14
C ASN A 277 0.53 14.16 8.52
N TYR A 278 1.24 13.29 7.81
CA TYR A 278 2.66 13.07 8.03
C TYR A 278 3.49 14.20 7.41
N ASP A 279 4.57 14.60 8.09
CA ASP A 279 5.50 15.62 7.60
C ASP A 279 6.62 15.00 6.74
N LEU A 280 6.90 13.71 6.93
CA LEU A 280 7.95 12.99 6.23
C LEU A 280 7.61 11.50 6.11
N LEU A 281 7.64 10.99 4.88
CA LEU A 281 7.65 9.55 4.60
C LEU A 281 9.08 9.08 4.43
N LEU A 282 9.50 8.05 5.17
CA LEU A 282 10.78 7.37 4.99
C LEU A 282 10.56 5.98 4.40
N ILE A 283 11.26 5.68 3.31
CA ILE A 283 11.27 4.37 2.66
C ILE A 283 12.70 3.92 2.37
N MET A 284 12.91 2.61 2.32
CA MET A 284 14.15 2.07 1.78
C MET A 284 14.12 2.06 0.25
N LEU A 285 15.26 2.28 -0.39
CA LEU A 285 15.39 2.03 -1.82
C LEU A 285 15.32 0.51 -2.06
N GLY A 286 14.33 0.08 -2.86
CA GLY A 286 14.07 -1.33 -3.11
C GLY A 286 15.29 -2.11 -3.63
N LYS A 287 15.57 -3.27 -3.04
CA LYS A 287 16.42 -4.30 -3.66
C LYS A 287 15.54 -5.02 -4.69
N SER A 288 15.67 -4.68 -5.97
CA SER A 288 15.08 -5.48 -7.05
C SER A 288 15.41 -6.96 -6.79
N MET A 289 14.38 -7.81 -6.72
CA MET A 289 14.48 -9.25 -6.38
C MET A 289 15.30 -10.10 -7.37
N TYR A 290 15.94 -9.46 -8.34
CA TYR A 290 16.87 -10.06 -9.27
C TYR A 290 18.25 -9.40 -9.06
N GLU A 291 19.28 -10.21 -8.83
CA GLU A 291 20.72 -9.89 -8.95
C GLU A 291 21.39 -8.91 -7.96
N GLY A 292 22.40 -9.43 -7.25
CA GLY A 292 23.63 -8.72 -6.84
C GLY A 292 23.50 -7.58 -5.82
N SER A 293 24.64 -7.06 -5.35
CA SER A 293 24.66 -5.84 -4.55
C SER A 293 24.23 -4.64 -5.43
N LEU A 294 23.40 -3.75 -4.89
CA LEU A 294 22.82 -2.59 -5.59
C LEU A 294 23.88 -1.72 -6.28
N LEU A 295 25.02 -1.49 -5.60
CA LEU A 295 26.18 -0.79 -6.15
C LEU A 295 26.83 -1.54 -7.33
N GLY A 296 26.80 -2.87 -7.32
CA GLY A 296 27.25 -3.72 -8.43
C GLY A 296 26.40 -3.56 -9.70
N ARG A 297 25.09 -3.31 -9.56
CA ARG A 297 24.19 -2.97 -10.69
C ARG A 297 24.29 -1.51 -11.14
N LEU A 298 24.52 -0.58 -10.20
CA LEU A 298 24.74 0.83 -10.48
C LEU A 298 26.08 1.12 -11.17
N LEU A 299 27.12 0.31 -10.88
CA LEU A 299 28.44 0.39 -11.52
C LEU A 299 28.56 -0.58 -12.72
N GLY A 300 27.79 -1.67 -12.75
CA GLY A 300 27.72 -2.69 -13.80
C GLY A 300 26.45 -2.58 -14.63
N PHE A 301 26.50 -1.77 -15.68
CA PHE A 301 25.38 -1.46 -16.57
C PHE A 301 24.92 -2.66 -17.44
N THR A 302 23.64 -2.63 -17.84
CA THR A 302 22.88 -3.49 -18.79
C THR A 302 22.27 -4.75 -18.14
N THR A 303 20.94 -4.88 -18.06
CA THR A 303 20.06 -5.27 -19.17
C THR A 303 18.64 -4.69 -18.99
N LYS A 304 18.10 -4.08 -20.06
CA LYS A 304 16.73 -3.57 -20.10
C LYS A 304 15.77 -4.70 -20.46
N ILE A 305 14.84 -5.04 -19.58
CA ILE A 305 13.62 -5.78 -19.91
C ILE A 305 12.49 -4.76 -20.10
N ILE A 306 11.76 -4.88 -21.20
CA ILE A 306 10.67 -3.99 -21.61
C ILE A 306 9.43 -4.31 -20.76
N ASN A 307 8.99 -3.35 -19.95
CA ASN A 307 7.72 -3.44 -19.20
C ASN A 307 6.55 -3.02 -20.13
N PRO A 308 5.53 -3.86 -20.36
CA PRO A 308 4.39 -3.56 -21.24
C PRO A 308 3.58 -2.33 -20.80
N GLU A 309 3.56 -1.96 -19.51
CA GLU A 309 2.89 -0.73 -19.06
C GLU A 309 3.57 0.55 -19.56
N LYS A 310 4.91 0.52 -19.75
CA LYS A 310 5.67 1.65 -20.30
C LYS A 310 5.35 1.90 -21.77
N LEU A 311 4.95 0.88 -22.52
CA LEU A 311 4.49 1.03 -23.91
C LEU A 311 3.16 1.81 -23.95
N LEU A 312 2.21 1.49 -23.07
CA LEU A 312 0.90 2.16 -22.99
C LEU A 312 1.02 3.65 -22.65
N ASN A 313 1.91 4.01 -21.73
CA ASN A 313 2.15 5.42 -21.37
C ASN A 313 2.93 6.20 -22.44
N THR A 314 3.72 5.50 -23.27
CA THR A 314 4.39 6.09 -24.45
C THR A 314 3.39 6.44 -25.55
N VAL A 315 2.36 5.61 -25.78
CA VAL A 315 1.30 5.89 -26.76
C VAL A 315 0.41 7.08 -26.36
N LYS A 316 0.33 7.39 -25.06
CA LYS A 316 -0.32 8.62 -24.55
C LYS A 316 0.59 9.87 -24.56
N GLY A 317 1.77 9.80 -25.17
CA GLY A 317 2.66 10.94 -25.36
C GLY A 317 3.42 11.42 -24.11
N LYS A 318 3.52 10.59 -23.06
CA LYS A 318 4.07 10.98 -21.75
C LYS A 318 5.41 10.33 -21.35
N GLY A 319 6.22 9.77 -22.25
CA GLY A 319 7.58 9.37 -21.84
C GLY A 319 8.45 8.64 -22.86
N ASN A 320 9.77 8.65 -22.58
CA ASN A 320 10.81 7.91 -23.31
C ASN A 320 10.87 6.45 -22.86
N ILE A 321 10.85 5.52 -23.82
CA ILE A 321 11.00 4.05 -23.67
C ILE A 321 12.32 3.57 -23.04
N PHE A 322 13.29 4.47 -22.86
CA PHE A 322 14.62 4.19 -22.33
C PHE A 322 14.88 5.05 -21.09
N ASN A 323 14.18 4.78 -19.99
CA ASN A 323 14.39 5.54 -18.76
C ASN A 323 15.59 4.94 -17.98
N ASN A 324 16.71 5.67 -17.93
CA ASN A 324 17.78 5.45 -16.96
C ASN A 324 17.35 6.10 -15.62
N SER A 325 16.25 5.62 -15.04
CA SER A 325 15.81 6.12 -13.74
C SER A 325 16.77 5.64 -12.65
N PRO A 326 17.21 6.51 -11.73
CA PRO A 326 18.01 6.10 -10.57
C PRO A 326 17.19 5.31 -9.53
N PHE A 327 15.87 5.26 -9.71
CA PHE A 327 14.90 4.58 -8.84
C PHE A 327 14.18 3.46 -9.58
N ASP A 328 13.77 2.43 -8.83
CA ASP A 328 12.92 1.35 -9.33
C ASP A 328 11.47 1.81 -9.58
N ASP A 329 10.70 0.98 -10.26
CA ASP A 329 9.31 1.32 -10.63
C ASP A 329 8.42 1.52 -9.38
N PHE A 330 8.69 0.79 -8.29
CA PHE A 330 8.00 0.97 -7.01
C PHE A 330 8.23 2.38 -6.44
N THR A 331 9.49 2.77 -6.23
CA THR A 331 9.84 4.07 -5.66
C THR A 331 9.31 5.21 -6.53
N LEU A 332 9.40 5.10 -7.86
CA LEU A 332 8.85 6.10 -8.78
C LEU A 332 7.35 6.30 -8.61
N GLN A 333 6.57 5.23 -8.43
CA GLN A 333 5.13 5.34 -8.20
C GLN A 333 4.81 5.99 -6.86
N ILE A 334 5.59 5.70 -5.81
CA ILE A 334 5.43 6.36 -4.50
C ILE A 334 5.70 7.86 -4.65
N LEU A 335 6.80 8.24 -5.31
CA LEU A 335 7.15 9.64 -5.54
C LEU A 335 6.10 10.40 -6.37
N ASP A 336 5.49 9.76 -7.37
CA ASP A 336 4.46 10.38 -8.22
C ASP A 336 3.12 10.59 -7.49
N LYS A 337 2.79 9.71 -6.54
CA LYS A 337 1.48 9.70 -5.85
C LYS A 337 1.48 10.38 -4.49
N THR A 338 2.65 10.57 -3.87
CA THR A 338 2.78 11.11 -2.52
C THR A 338 2.90 12.64 -2.54
N GLN A 339 2.16 13.31 -1.67
CA GLN A 339 2.06 14.78 -1.58
C GLN A 339 2.84 15.38 -0.41
N ILE A 340 3.67 14.57 0.24
CA ILE A 340 4.53 14.97 1.35
C ILE A 340 5.99 14.65 0.99
N PRO A 341 6.97 15.28 1.65
CA PRO A 341 8.37 14.92 1.47
C PRO A 341 8.62 13.43 1.68
N VAL A 342 9.39 12.83 0.76
CA VAL A 342 9.79 11.42 0.81
C VAL A 342 11.31 11.35 0.95
N GLY A 343 11.79 10.75 2.03
CA GLY A 343 13.17 10.37 2.24
C GLY A 343 13.40 8.92 1.83
N ILE A 344 14.25 8.72 0.83
CA ILE A 344 14.58 7.41 0.28
C ILE A 344 15.97 7.04 0.79
N MET A 345 16.05 6.00 1.63
CA MET A 345 17.29 5.57 2.26
C MET A 345 17.99 4.50 1.41
N VAL A 346 19.25 4.77 1.08
CA VAL A 346 20.19 3.81 0.50
C VAL A 346 21.15 3.39 1.60
N GLU A 347 20.95 2.19 2.12
CA GLU A 347 21.69 1.70 3.29
C GLU A 347 23.06 1.11 2.92
N LYS A 348 24.07 1.52 3.70
CA LYS A 348 25.41 0.95 3.75
C LYS A 348 25.88 0.95 5.20
N ASP A 349 25.42 -0.05 5.95
CA ASP A 349 25.73 -0.27 7.38
C ASP A 349 25.42 0.95 8.29
N PHE A 350 24.27 1.59 8.07
CA PHE A 350 23.87 2.78 8.82
C PHE A 350 23.70 2.50 10.32
N LYS A 351 24.19 3.39 11.18
CA LYS A 351 24.05 3.30 12.64
C LYS A 351 23.42 4.54 13.25
N SER A 352 23.99 5.70 12.95
CA SER A 352 23.57 7.03 13.39
C SER A 352 24.03 8.05 12.36
N ALA A 353 23.37 9.20 12.30
CA ALA A 353 23.74 10.33 11.46
C ALA A 353 24.62 11.33 12.24
N ASP A 354 25.78 10.89 12.76
CA ASP A 354 26.64 11.76 13.58
C ASP A 354 27.51 12.69 12.71
N LYS A 355 28.05 12.18 11.61
CA LYS A 355 28.77 12.94 10.58
C LYS A 355 28.02 12.86 9.26
N VAL A 356 27.46 13.99 8.86
CA VAL A 356 26.59 14.07 7.69
C VAL A 356 27.20 15.04 6.69
N PHE A 357 27.30 14.63 5.43
CA PHE A 357 27.70 15.56 4.38
C PHE A 357 26.55 15.86 3.43
N VAL A 358 26.48 17.13 3.00
CA VAL A 358 25.41 17.68 2.16
C VAL A 358 26.05 18.31 0.92
N PRO A 359 26.10 17.60 -0.22
CA PRO A 359 26.61 18.18 -1.45
C PRO A 359 25.56 19.09 -2.09
N ILE A 360 25.91 20.37 -2.25
CA ILE A 360 25.09 21.39 -2.91
C ILE A 360 25.59 21.58 -4.33
N PHE A 361 24.82 21.11 -5.31
CA PHE A 361 25.14 21.27 -6.73
C PHE A 361 24.41 22.46 -7.35
N ASN A 362 23.27 22.85 -6.78
CA ASN A 362 22.42 23.90 -7.32
C ASN A 362 21.64 24.62 -6.19
N LEU A 363 21.06 25.78 -6.51
CA LEU A 363 20.28 26.55 -5.52
C LEU A 363 19.03 25.79 -5.02
N SER A 364 18.48 24.88 -5.83
CA SER A 364 17.35 24.04 -5.40
C SER A 364 17.73 22.97 -4.38
N ASP A 365 19.00 22.77 -4.05
CA ASP A 365 19.41 21.83 -3.00
C ASP A 365 19.33 22.45 -1.58
N PHE A 366 19.14 23.78 -1.45
CA PHE A 366 19.23 24.44 -0.14
C PHE A 366 18.13 24.05 0.85
N TYR A 367 16.99 23.53 0.40
CA TYR A 367 15.99 23.02 1.33
C TYR A 367 16.52 21.85 2.18
N LEU A 368 17.57 21.14 1.72
CA LEU A 368 18.25 20.10 2.49
C LEU A 368 18.85 20.65 3.79
N LEU A 369 19.15 21.95 3.85
CA LEU A 369 19.68 22.58 5.07
C LEU A 369 18.65 22.59 6.21
N GLU A 370 17.35 22.51 5.91
CA GLU A 370 16.33 22.31 6.95
C GLU A 370 16.47 20.94 7.61
N TYR A 371 16.69 19.89 6.84
CA TYR A 371 16.95 18.54 7.34
C TYR A 371 18.28 18.47 8.09
N ALA A 372 19.33 19.11 7.58
CA ALA A 372 20.61 19.22 8.29
C ALA A 372 20.45 19.94 9.64
N LYS A 373 19.68 21.04 9.69
CA LYS A 373 19.33 21.74 10.94
C LYS A 373 18.58 20.83 11.91
N ARG A 374 17.65 20.00 11.44
CA ARG A 374 16.94 19.01 12.28
C ARG A 374 17.90 17.98 12.88
N LEU A 375 18.85 17.47 12.10
CA LEU A 375 19.88 16.54 12.57
C LEU A 375 20.81 17.18 13.61
N ILE A 376 21.24 18.44 13.40
CA ILE A 376 22.00 19.19 14.41
C ILE A 376 21.19 19.32 15.71
N ASN A 377 19.95 19.76 15.63
CA ASN A 377 19.13 20.04 16.81
C ASN A 377 18.81 18.76 17.60
N ASN A 378 18.50 17.66 16.90
CA ASN A 378 18.02 16.44 17.52
C ASN A 378 19.13 15.41 17.81
N ASN A 379 20.16 15.31 16.97
CA ASN A 379 21.23 14.33 17.10
C ASN A 379 22.62 14.93 17.37
N ASN A 380 22.76 16.26 17.50
CA ASN A 380 24.08 16.93 17.59
C ASN A 380 25.00 16.61 16.41
N SER A 381 24.44 16.33 15.24
CA SER A 381 25.19 15.94 14.05
C SER A 381 26.18 17.03 13.61
N GLN A 382 27.36 16.60 13.19
CA GLN A 382 28.35 17.40 12.49
C GLN A 382 28.02 17.41 11.00
N ILE A 383 27.71 18.59 10.47
CA ILE A 383 27.30 18.77 9.07
C ILE A 383 28.44 19.37 8.26
N ILE A 384 28.84 18.66 7.20
CA ILE A 384 29.79 19.16 6.20
C ILE A 384 29.02 19.55 4.95
N ILE A 385 28.96 20.84 4.65
CA ILE A 385 28.31 21.33 3.42
C ILE A 385 29.38 21.45 2.33
N LEU A 386 29.24 20.67 1.27
CA LEU A 386 30.13 20.72 0.11
C LEU A 386 29.54 21.68 -0.94
N ASP A 387 30.22 22.80 -1.19
CA ASP A 387 29.85 23.78 -2.23
C ASP A 387 30.37 23.33 -3.61
N ALA A 388 29.81 22.22 -4.14
CA ALA A 388 30.32 21.55 -5.34
C ALA A 388 30.34 22.46 -6.58
N ALA A 389 29.43 23.42 -6.66
CA ALA A 389 29.29 24.34 -7.79
C ALA A 389 29.56 25.82 -7.44
N GLY A 390 30.13 26.13 -6.27
CA GLY A 390 30.46 27.50 -5.87
C GLY A 390 29.25 28.42 -5.63
N GLN A 391 28.10 27.84 -5.34
CA GLN A 391 26.81 28.51 -5.18
C GLN A 391 26.71 29.27 -3.86
N ILE A 392 27.33 28.76 -2.79
CA ILE A 392 27.21 29.34 -1.45
C ILE A 392 27.95 30.68 -1.38
N ARG A 393 29.12 30.78 -2.03
CA ARG A 393 29.93 32.01 -2.01
C ARG A 393 29.20 33.24 -2.55
N HIS A 394 28.24 33.06 -3.45
CA HIS A 394 27.59 34.14 -4.18
C HIS A 394 26.15 34.41 -3.72
N ASN A 395 25.58 33.59 -2.82
CA ASN A 395 24.20 33.72 -2.38
C ASN A 395 24.10 34.24 -0.93
N ILE A 396 23.47 35.41 -0.76
CA ILE A 396 23.32 36.08 0.55
C ILE A 396 22.35 35.33 1.45
N GLU A 397 21.21 34.87 0.92
CA GLU A 397 20.17 34.16 1.68
C GLU A 397 20.72 32.89 2.32
N VAL A 398 21.56 32.17 1.58
CA VAL A 398 22.18 30.92 2.03
C VAL A 398 23.21 31.18 3.12
N LYS A 399 24.00 32.25 2.99
CA LYS A 399 24.95 32.66 4.03
C LYS A 399 24.22 33.03 5.32
N GLU A 400 23.11 33.76 5.20
CA GLU A 400 22.27 34.10 6.37
C GLU A 400 21.63 32.85 6.98
N LEU A 401 21.18 31.89 6.16
CA LEU A 401 20.66 30.61 6.66
C LEU A 401 21.74 29.82 7.43
N ILE A 402 22.94 29.66 6.86
CA ILE A 402 24.06 28.97 7.53
C ILE A 402 24.43 29.70 8.82
N ARG A 403 24.56 31.03 8.76
CA ARG A 403 24.86 31.87 9.94
C ARG A 403 23.78 31.72 11.02
N SER A 404 22.51 31.66 10.65
CA SER A 404 21.41 31.46 11.60
C SER A 404 21.49 30.10 12.29
N ILE A 405 21.97 29.07 11.59
CA ILE A 405 22.18 27.75 12.19
C ILE A 405 23.41 27.79 13.11
N GLU A 406 24.54 28.39 12.68
CA GLU A 406 25.75 28.53 13.49
C GLU A 406 25.51 29.35 14.78
N GLN A 407 24.63 30.34 14.75
CA GLN A 407 24.26 31.11 15.94
C GLN A 407 23.55 30.26 16.99
N VAL A 408 22.74 29.28 16.57
CA VAL A 408 21.98 28.40 17.46
C VAL A 408 22.79 27.16 17.85
N ALA A 409 23.63 26.66 16.94
CA ALA A 409 24.45 25.47 17.09
C ALA A 409 25.88 25.74 16.60
N PRO A 410 26.71 26.40 17.44
CA PRO A 410 28.08 26.75 17.05
C PRO A 410 28.91 25.48 16.82
N ASN A 411 29.84 25.54 15.87
CA ASN A 411 30.77 24.45 15.52
C ASN A 411 30.14 23.15 15.03
N HIS A 412 28.89 23.16 14.58
CA HIS A 412 28.23 21.99 13.98
C HIS A 412 28.19 22.01 12.44
N ILE A 413 28.54 23.13 11.81
CA ILE A 413 28.60 23.26 10.36
C ILE A 413 30.04 23.55 9.94
N THR A 414 30.52 22.81 8.94
CA THR A 414 31.78 23.09 8.24
C THR A 414 31.51 23.25 6.75
N LEU A 415 31.98 24.35 6.16
CA LEU A 415 31.93 24.57 4.71
C LEU A 415 33.18 23.97 4.06
N TYR A 416 32.97 22.95 3.22
CA TYR A 416 34.03 22.29 2.47
C TYR A 416 34.02 22.79 1.03
N ASN A 417 35.15 23.39 0.62
CA ASN A 417 35.29 24.08 -0.67
C ASN A 417 36.22 23.35 -1.66
N GLU A 418 36.64 22.12 -1.34
CA GLU A 418 37.55 21.40 -2.23
C GLU A 418 36.81 20.87 -3.46
N LYS A 419 37.45 21.01 -4.62
CA LYS A 419 36.88 20.58 -5.92
C LYS A 419 36.89 19.06 -6.10
N LYS A 420 37.66 18.34 -5.29
CA LYS A 420 37.84 16.89 -5.40
C LYS A 420 37.43 16.24 -4.08
N ILE A 421 36.53 15.27 -4.16
CA ILE A 421 36.12 14.48 -3.01
C ILE A 421 37.05 13.28 -2.92
N GLU A 422 37.76 13.16 -1.81
CA GLU A 422 38.63 12.02 -1.55
C GLU A 422 37.85 10.84 -0.95
N LYS A 423 38.32 9.62 -1.22
CA LYS A 423 37.70 8.40 -0.70
C LYS A 423 37.73 8.36 0.84
N GLU A 424 38.82 8.85 1.44
CA GLU A 424 38.99 8.93 2.89
C GLU A 424 37.95 9.84 3.53
N PHE A 425 37.63 10.97 2.88
CA PHE A 425 36.55 11.85 3.30
C PHE A 425 35.22 11.10 3.32
N LEU A 426 34.82 10.44 2.23
CA LEU A 426 33.53 9.76 2.14
C LEU A 426 33.38 8.62 3.16
N ASN A 427 34.44 7.84 3.36
CA ASN A 427 34.47 6.76 4.35
C ASN A 427 34.41 7.27 5.79
N SER A 428 34.73 8.55 6.02
CA SER A 428 34.66 9.17 7.35
C SER A 428 33.27 9.71 7.72
N GLN A 429 32.34 9.71 6.77
CA GLN A 429 30.96 10.20 6.95
C GLN A 429 30.02 9.02 7.20
N ASP A 430 28.97 9.25 8.00
CA ASP A 430 27.96 8.25 8.30
C ASP A 430 26.78 8.33 7.32
N LEU A 431 26.45 9.56 6.87
CA LEU A 431 25.31 9.82 5.98
C LEU A 431 25.62 10.88 4.91
N MET A 432 25.20 10.62 3.67
CA MET A 432 25.04 11.64 2.63
C MET A 432 23.59 12.10 2.59
N LEU A 433 23.33 13.40 2.63
CA LEU A 433 22.01 13.98 2.41
C LEU A 433 21.96 14.69 1.06
N VAL A 434 21.14 14.20 0.12
CA VAL A 434 21.12 14.69 -1.27
C VAL A 434 19.70 14.83 -1.80
N SER A 435 19.48 15.73 -2.77
CA SER A 435 18.17 15.85 -3.43
C SER A 435 18.00 14.78 -4.50
N SER A 436 16.76 14.35 -4.75
CA SER A 436 16.43 13.40 -5.83
C SER A 436 16.97 13.82 -7.20
N LYS A 437 16.92 15.12 -7.51
CA LYS A 437 17.47 15.69 -8.74
C LYS A 437 19.00 15.61 -8.80
N SER A 438 19.68 15.96 -7.72
CA SER A 438 21.14 15.92 -7.64
C SER A 438 21.67 14.49 -7.62
N TRP A 439 20.95 13.56 -6.97
CA TRP A 439 21.22 12.12 -7.02
C TRP A 439 21.18 11.58 -8.45
N LYS A 440 20.14 11.93 -9.22
CA LYS A 440 20.05 11.58 -10.63
C LYS A 440 21.23 12.11 -11.43
N ASN A 441 21.57 13.38 -11.28
CA ASN A 441 22.70 14.00 -11.97
C ASN A 441 24.04 13.32 -11.62
N LEU A 442 24.22 12.91 -10.35
CA LEU A 442 25.41 12.19 -9.91
C LEU A 442 25.55 10.84 -10.61
N ILE A 443 24.46 10.07 -10.69
CA ILE A 443 24.43 8.79 -11.40
C ILE A 443 24.70 8.99 -12.89
N ASP A 444 24.04 9.97 -13.52
CA ASP A 444 24.22 10.28 -14.95
C ASP A 444 25.65 10.73 -15.27
N SER A 445 26.32 11.40 -14.33
CA SER A 445 27.72 11.84 -14.46
C SER A 445 28.76 10.71 -14.34
N LYS A 446 28.34 9.50 -13.92
CA LYS A 446 29.22 8.35 -13.63
C LYS A 446 30.39 8.72 -12.71
N SER A 447 30.09 9.46 -11.65
CA SER A 447 31.12 9.94 -10.74
C SER A 447 31.87 8.79 -10.07
N LEU A 448 33.19 8.82 -10.11
CA LEU A 448 34.08 7.75 -9.62
C LEU A 448 33.94 7.46 -8.13
N TRP A 449 33.36 8.38 -7.35
CA TRP A 449 33.21 8.25 -5.91
C TRP A 449 31.89 7.62 -5.47
N LEU A 450 30.96 7.32 -6.40
CA LEU A 450 29.70 6.64 -6.07
C LEU A 450 29.94 5.27 -5.42
N SER A 451 31.06 4.60 -5.69
CA SER A 451 31.45 3.34 -5.03
C SER A 451 31.67 3.48 -3.52
N ASP A 452 32.10 4.67 -3.10
CA ASP A 452 32.64 4.91 -1.77
C ASP A 452 31.72 5.81 -0.93
N ILE A 453 30.54 6.18 -1.44
CA ILE A 453 29.56 6.94 -0.65
C ILE A 453 29.14 6.14 0.60
N PRO A 454 28.87 6.83 1.73
CA PRO A 454 28.27 6.23 2.90
C PRO A 454 26.79 5.93 2.64
N SER A 455 26.06 5.56 3.70
CA SER A 455 24.60 5.52 3.62
C SER A 455 24.06 6.85 3.11
N THR A 456 23.04 6.82 2.27
CA THR A 456 22.57 8.02 1.56
C THR A 456 21.07 8.20 1.77
N LEU A 457 20.68 9.35 2.29
CA LEU A 457 19.30 9.79 2.35
C LEU A 457 19.01 10.73 1.18
N ILE A 458 18.15 10.28 0.28
CA ILE A 458 17.73 11.04 -0.90
C ILE A 458 16.38 11.67 -0.58
N ILE A 459 16.31 12.99 -0.52
CA ILE A 459 15.06 13.70 -0.28
C ILE A 459 14.39 14.07 -1.60
N SER A 460 13.10 13.77 -1.70
CA SER A 460 12.23 14.22 -2.76
C SER A 460 11.07 14.99 -2.14
N ASN A 461 11.00 16.29 -2.41
CA ASN A 461 9.81 17.07 -2.10
C ASN A 461 8.82 16.98 -3.28
N PRO A 462 7.50 17.01 -3.00
CA PRO A 462 6.44 16.96 -4.01
C PRO A 462 6.43 18.18 -4.95
#